data_AF-A0A7C5U1Z4-F1
#
_entry.id   AF-A0A7C5U1Z4-F1
#
_cell.length_a   1.000
_cell.length_b   1.000
_cell.length_c   1.000
_cell.angle_alpha   90.00
_cell.angle_beta   90.00
_cell.angle_gamma   90.00
#
_symmetry.space_group_name_H-M   'P 1'
#
loop_
_entity.id
_entity.type
_entity.pdbx_description
1 polymer ?
#
loop_
_entity_poly.entity_id
_entity_poly.type
_entity_poly.pdbx_seq_one_letter_code
_entity_poly.pdbx_strand_id
1 'polypeptide(L)'
;MSSKEKKVRKIWVGTIVLALLIILSLTYALIPVEASIRKNSQIIKVGESDYERLSNIEDIRKKFSIANYSRIVLITGDVVHFYTLSDGSSRVAIEPADPRNMNRTFRIFESMDGLYVIPSDVSLNKFDVELFNVKLLARQMKLTRLNDTLRVIVKPMRGVTLEQFISSVSSIGKEVKAEHYAKIIHKGLNLASLSIDVRQPEKVKVLLDKVMTK
;
A
#
# COMPACT_ATOMS: atom_id res chain seq x y z
N MET A 1 35.47 55.18 -21.01
CA MET A 1 34.12 55.75 -20.84
C MET A 1 33.14 54.59 -20.74
N SER A 2 32.73 54.15 -19.55
CA SER A 2 31.71 54.78 -18.66
C SER A 2 30.31 54.59 -19.25
N SER A 3 29.50 53.63 -18.75
CA SER A 3 28.48 53.80 -17.69
C SER A 3 27.09 53.61 -18.34
N LYS A 4 26.08 52.86 -17.86
CA LYS A 4 25.49 52.59 -16.54
C LYS A 4 24.70 51.27 -16.66
N GLU A 5 24.79 50.33 -15.74
CA GLU A 5 23.85 50.18 -14.60
C GLU A 5 22.35 50.24 -14.94
N LYS A 6 21.65 49.11 -14.80
CA LYS A 6 20.40 49.07 -14.03
C LYS A 6 20.19 47.70 -13.39
N LYS A 7 20.12 47.74 -12.07
CA LYS A 7 19.99 46.66 -11.09
C LYS A 7 18.61 46.77 -10.44
N VAL A 8 18.14 45.65 -9.85
CA VAL A 8 17.09 45.49 -8.82
C VAL A 8 15.63 45.67 -9.35
N ARG A 9 14.66 44.74 -9.18
CA ARG A 9 14.07 44.27 -7.92
C ARG A 9 13.18 43.02 -8.11
N LYS A 10 13.31 42.10 -7.14
CA LYS A 10 12.35 41.05 -6.75
C LYS A 10 11.01 41.66 -6.36
N ILE A 11 9.91 41.04 -6.75
CA ILE A 11 8.67 41.02 -5.96
C ILE A 11 8.19 39.57 -5.90
N TRP A 12 8.27 39.01 -4.68
CA TRP A 12 7.59 37.81 -4.24
C TRP A 12 6.09 38.11 -4.13
N VAL A 13 5.24 37.26 -4.68
CA VAL A 13 3.83 37.19 -4.29
C VAL A 13 3.54 35.74 -3.95
N GLY A 14 3.43 35.47 -2.65
CA GLY A 14 2.83 34.26 -2.12
C GLY A 14 1.41 34.55 -1.64
N THR A 15 0.54 33.55 -1.76
CA THR A 15 -0.61 33.22 -0.88
C THR A 15 -1.18 31.89 -1.41
N ILE A 16 -0.89 30.76 -0.76
CA ILE A 16 -1.75 30.08 0.23
C ILE A 16 -3.08 29.60 -0.36
N VAL A 17 -3.16 28.29 -0.65
CA VAL A 17 -4.35 27.49 -0.36
C VAL A 17 -3.88 26.23 0.36
N LEU A 18 -3.86 26.35 1.68
CA LEU A 18 -3.73 25.25 2.63
C LEU A 18 -5.15 24.72 2.86
N ALA A 19 -5.50 23.59 2.25
CA ALA A 19 -6.74 22.90 2.60
C ALA A 19 -6.47 21.98 3.80
N LEU A 20 -6.80 22.52 4.96
CA LEU A 20 -6.94 21.84 6.24
C LEU A 20 -8.22 20.98 6.19
N LEU A 21 -8.15 19.68 6.43
CA LEU A 21 -9.32 18.91 6.87
C LEU A 21 -9.02 18.34 8.26
N ILE A 22 -9.56 19.05 9.25
CA ILE A 22 -9.64 18.62 10.64
C ILE A 22 -10.76 17.57 10.70
N ILE A 23 -10.45 16.36 11.15
CA ILE A 23 -11.45 15.48 11.73
C ILE A 23 -11.17 15.42 13.22
N LEU A 24 -12.00 16.15 13.97
CA LEU A 24 -12.01 16.16 15.42
C LEU A 24 -12.70 14.89 15.93
N SER A 25 -12.00 14.23 16.85
CA SER A 25 -12.33 13.05 17.65
C SER A 25 -13.79 12.84 18.06
N LEU A 26 -14.24 11.59 18.14
CA LEU A 26 -14.72 11.05 19.41
C LEU A 26 -14.63 9.51 19.47
N THR A 27 -14.27 9.06 20.67
CA THR A 27 -13.96 7.72 21.15
C THR A 27 -15.07 6.70 20.94
N TYR A 28 -14.71 5.52 20.44
CA TYR A 28 -15.27 4.27 20.96
C TYR A 28 -14.14 3.29 21.31
N ALA A 29 -14.36 2.68 22.46
CA ALA A 29 -13.44 1.89 23.24
C ALA A 29 -13.05 0.57 22.57
N LEU A 30 -11.98 0.00 23.12
CA LEU A 30 -11.50 -1.36 22.93
C LEU A 30 -12.64 -2.39 22.75
N ILE A 31 -12.54 -3.19 21.69
CA ILE A 31 -12.83 -4.62 21.77
C ILE A 31 -11.65 -5.34 21.12
N PRO A 32 -10.78 -6.04 21.87
CA PRO A 32 -9.84 -6.98 21.29
C PRO A 32 -10.63 -8.26 20.98
N VAL A 33 -11.02 -8.44 19.71
CA VAL A 33 -11.48 -9.76 19.26
C VAL A 33 -10.22 -10.58 18.94
N GLU A 34 -9.72 -11.29 19.94
CA GLU A 34 -8.74 -12.36 19.75
C GLU A 34 -9.39 -13.53 19.02
N ALA A 35 -9.33 -13.51 17.70
CA ALA A 35 -9.60 -14.70 16.89
C ALA A 35 -8.29 -15.50 16.73
N SER A 36 -7.98 -16.36 17.70
CA SER A 36 -6.96 -17.39 17.52
C SER A 36 -7.53 -18.51 16.64
N ILE A 37 -7.28 -18.46 15.33
CA ILE A 37 -7.60 -19.57 14.42
C ILE A 37 -6.32 -20.22 13.92
N ARG A 38 -6.16 -21.46 14.36
CA ARG A 38 -5.07 -22.41 14.11
C ARG A 38 -5.12 -22.93 12.66
N LYS A 39 -3.99 -22.77 11.95
CA LYS A 39 -3.51 -23.41 10.69
C LYS A 39 -4.55 -23.87 9.65
N ASN A 40 -4.67 -23.09 8.58
CA ASN A 40 -4.54 -23.45 7.15
C ASN A 40 -5.16 -22.31 6.33
N SER A 41 -4.44 -21.78 5.32
CA SER A 41 -4.89 -20.79 4.33
C SER A 41 -6.14 -19.99 4.72
N GLN A 42 -5.96 -18.82 5.34
CA GLN A 42 -7.06 -17.99 5.83
C GLN A 42 -7.90 -17.43 4.65
N ILE A 43 -8.94 -18.17 4.26
CA ILE A 43 -10.08 -17.64 3.50
C ILE A 43 -10.98 -16.96 4.53
N ILE A 44 -10.72 -15.69 4.85
CA ILE A 44 -11.60 -14.93 5.73
C ILE A 44 -12.80 -14.46 4.91
N LYS A 45 -13.95 -15.10 5.12
CA LYS A 45 -15.25 -14.60 4.66
C LYS A 45 -15.63 -13.43 5.56
N VAL A 46 -15.59 -12.21 5.05
CA VAL A 46 -16.29 -11.08 5.67
C VAL A 46 -17.69 -11.05 5.06
N GLY A 47 -18.70 -11.32 5.90
CA GLY A 47 -20.11 -11.37 5.51
C GLY A 47 -20.88 -12.35 6.40
N GLU A 48 -21.42 -11.86 7.51
CA GLU A 48 -22.31 -12.60 8.41
C GLU A 48 -23.71 -11.96 8.34
N SER A 49 -24.63 -12.61 7.62
CA SER A 49 -26.04 -12.82 8.01
C SER A 49 -26.77 -13.65 6.93
N ASP A 50 -27.81 -14.38 7.34
CA ASP A 50 -28.83 -15.06 6.52
C ASP A 50 -28.59 -16.55 6.24
N TYR A 51 -28.54 -17.34 7.33
CA TYR A 51 -28.91 -18.75 7.29
C TYR A 51 -30.44 -18.88 7.34
N GLU A 52 -31.12 -18.64 6.22
CA GLU A 52 -32.43 -19.23 5.97
C GLU A 52 -32.75 -19.22 4.46
N ARG A 53 -33.24 -20.38 3.97
CA ARG A 53 -33.61 -20.73 2.57
C ARG A 53 -32.50 -21.30 1.67
N LEU A 54 -32.28 -22.61 1.82
CA LEU A 54 -31.69 -23.48 0.82
C LEU A 54 -32.70 -23.79 -0.31
N SER A 55 -32.94 -22.82 -1.18
CA SER A 55 -33.57 -23.09 -2.48
C SER A 55 -32.62 -22.59 -3.57
N ASN A 56 -32.09 -23.54 -4.34
CA ASN A 56 -31.19 -23.42 -5.51
C ASN A 56 -29.68 -23.38 -5.23
N ILE A 57 -29.09 -24.57 -5.25
CA ILE A 57 -27.63 -24.79 -5.33
C ILE A 57 -27.00 -24.05 -6.52
N GLU A 58 -27.76 -23.86 -7.61
CA GLU A 58 -27.31 -23.16 -8.81
C GLU A 58 -27.18 -21.64 -8.59
N ASP A 59 -28.11 -21.03 -7.85
CA ASP A 59 -28.02 -19.63 -7.43
C ASP A 59 -26.87 -19.42 -6.45
N ILE A 60 -26.64 -20.38 -5.55
CA ILE A 60 -25.48 -20.38 -4.64
C ILE A 60 -24.17 -20.48 -5.44
N ARG A 61 -24.10 -21.36 -6.43
CA ARG A 61 -22.91 -21.53 -7.29
C ARG A 61 -22.62 -20.25 -8.09
N LYS A 62 -23.66 -19.61 -8.62
CA LYS A 62 -23.57 -18.34 -9.34
C LYS A 62 -23.22 -17.17 -8.40
N LYS A 63 -23.67 -17.19 -7.16
CA LYS A 63 -23.30 -16.20 -6.13
C LYS A 63 -21.81 -16.27 -5.79
N PHE A 64 -21.25 -17.49 -5.72
CA PHE A 64 -19.85 -17.73 -5.39
C PHE A 64 -18.90 -17.81 -6.59
N SER A 65 -19.37 -17.56 -7.82
CA SER A 65 -18.47 -17.49 -8.96
C SER A 65 -17.57 -16.25 -8.88
N ILE A 66 -16.32 -16.41 -9.30
CA ILE A 66 -15.33 -15.34 -9.33
C ILE A 66 -15.64 -14.46 -10.55
N ALA A 67 -16.00 -13.20 -10.31
CA ALA A 67 -16.21 -12.21 -11.35
C ALA A 67 -14.90 -11.51 -11.74
N ASN A 68 -14.01 -11.29 -10.77
CA ASN A 68 -12.71 -10.67 -11.00
C ASN A 68 -11.65 -11.25 -10.08
N TYR A 69 -10.41 -11.29 -10.56
CA TYR A 69 -9.24 -11.67 -9.80
C TYR A 69 -8.13 -10.65 -10.02
N SER A 70 -7.51 -10.20 -8.94
CA SER A 70 -6.34 -9.32 -8.94
C SER A 70 -5.27 -9.88 -8.01
N ARG A 71 -4.05 -10.05 -8.54
CA ARG A 71 -2.86 -10.36 -7.74
C ARG A 71 -2.20 -9.06 -7.31
N ILE A 72 -2.29 -8.73 -6.04
CA ILE A 72 -1.80 -7.47 -5.49
C ILE A 72 -0.55 -7.78 -4.66
N VAL A 73 0.50 -6.99 -4.81
CA VAL A 73 1.67 -7.08 -3.93
C VAL A 73 1.67 -5.84 -3.05
N LEU A 74 1.58 -6.05 -1.74
CA LEU A 74 1.60 -4.99 -0.76
C LEU A 74 3.00 -4.37 -0.69
N ILE A 75 3.09 -3.17 -0.13
CA ILE A 75 4.37 -2.48 0.06
C ILE A 75 5.37 -3.36 0.83
N THR A 76 4.90 -4.21 1.75
CA THR A 76 5.68 -5.20 2.52
C THR A 76 6.19 -6.40 1.73
N GLY A 77 5.81 -6.53 0.46
CA GLY A 77 6.10 -7.69 -0.38
C GLY A 77 5.13 -8.86 -0.18
N ASP A 78 4.12 -8.75 0.69
CA ASP A 78 3.11 -9.82 0.81
C ASP A 78 2.20 -9.82 -0.41
N VAL A 79 1.81 -11.00 -0.88
CA VAL A 79 0.91 -11.15 -2.03
C VAL A 79 -0.51 -11.35 -1.52
N VAL A 80 -1.44 -10.52 -1.98
CA VAL A 80 -2.87 -10.67 -1.76
C VAL A 80 -3.55 -11.08 -3.05
N HIS A 81 -4.14 -12.25 -3.03
CA HIS A 81 -5.06 -12.74 -4.06
C HIS A 81 -6.44 -12.17 -3.75
N PHE A 82 -6.81 -11.10 -4.45
CA PHE A 82 -8.07 -10.41 -4.28
C PHE A 82 -9.10 -10.92 -5.29
N TYR A 83 -10.23 -11.40 -4.80
CA TYR A 83 -11.33 -11.93 -5.59
C TYR A 83 -12.57 -11.09 -5.38
N THR A 84 -13.17 -10.62 -6.48
CA THR A 84 -14.53 -10.08 -6.47
C THR A 84 -15.48 -11.17 -6.94
N LEU A 85 -16.47 -11.49 -6.13
CA LEU A 85 -17.49 -12.48 -6.47
C LEU A 85 -18.61 -11.84 -7.29
N SER A 86 -19.40 -12.66 -7.97
CA SER A 86 -20.50 -12.20 -8.82
C SER A 86 -21.62 -11.49 -8.05
N ASP A 87 -21.72 -11.70 -6.73
CA ASP A 87 -22.64 -10.98 -5.84
C ASP A 87 -22.10 -9.64 -5.33
N GLY A 88 -20.90 -9.23 -5.77
CA GLY A 88 -20.24 -7.99 -5.36
C GLY A 88 -19.41 -8.12 -4.08
N SER A 89 -19.50 -9.25 -3.35
CA SER A 89 -18.67 -9.48 -2.17
C SER A 89 -17.20 -9.70 -2.55
N SER A 90 -16.33 -9.52 -1.58
CA SER A 90 -14.88 -9.61 -1.75
C SER A 90 -14.28 -10.73 -0.90
N ARG A 91 -13.29 -11.43 -1.44
CA ARG A 91 -12.48 -12.41 -0.70
C ARG A 91 -11.00 -12.16 -0.92
N VAL A 92 -10.22 -12.50 0.09
CA VAL A 92 -8.76 -12.42 0.04
C VAL A 92 -8.12 -13.73 0.48
N ALA A 93 -7.03 -14.08 -0.18
CA ALA A 93 -6.06 -15.05 0.31
C ALA A 93 -4.68 -14.38 0.29
N ILE A 94 -3.83 -14.71 1.27
CA ILE A 94 -2.57 -13.98 1.50
C ILE A 94 -1.41 -14.97 1.48
N GLU A 95 -0.37 -14.63 0.72
CA GLU A 95 0.93 -15.30 0.74
C GLU A 95 1.96 -14.34 1.36
N PRO A 96 2.50 -14.66 2.55
CA PRO A 96 3.52 -13.84 3.18
C PRO A 96 4.77 -13.70 2.32
N ALA A 97 5.37 -12.52 2.32
CA ALA A 97 6.60 -12.23 1.57
C ALA A 97 7.78 -13.15 1.95
N ASP A 98 7.84 -13.54 3.23
CA ASP A 98 8.80 -14.50 3.74
C ASP A 98 8.09 -15.85 4.03
N PRO A 99 8.38 -16.90 3.25
CA PRO A 99 7.75 -18.21 3.45
C PRO A 99 8.16 -18.88 4.77
N ARG A 100 9.19 -18.38 5.47
CA ARG A 100 9.54 -18.86 6.82
C ARG A 100 8.61 -18.30 7.89
N ASN A 101 7.86 -17.24 7.57
CA ASN A 101 6.91 -16.60 8.47
C ASN A 101 5.46 -16.84 8.04
N MET A 102 5.09 -18.11 7.83
CA MET A 102 3.70 -18.48 7.46
C MET A 102 2.67 -18.15 8.55
N ASN A 103 3.11 -17.94 9.79
CA ASN A 103 2.24 -17.60 10.92
C ASN A 103 2.10 -16.08 11.12
N ARG A 104 2.54 -15.26 10.16
CA ARG A 104 2.34 -13.82 10.21
C ARG A 104 0.85 -13.51 10.25
N THR A 105 0.43 -12.70 11.22
CA THR A 105 -0.96 -12.33 11.40
C THR A 105 -1.30 -11.06 10.61
N PHE A 106 -2.51 -10.98 10.08
CA PHE A 106 -2.98 -9.85 9.31
C PHE A 106 -4.28 -9.32 9.93
N ARG A 107 -4.38 -7.98 10.01
CA ARG A 107 -5.64 -7.28 10.28
C ARG A 107 -6.35 -7.09 8.95
N ILE A 108 -7.51 -7.72 8.81
CA ILE A 108 -8.35 -7.63 7.61
C ILE A 108 -9.69 -7.06 8.02
N PHE A 109 -10.08 -5.95 7.41
CA PHE A 109 -11.37 -5.33 7.68
C PHE A 109 -11.85 -4.57 6.45
N GLU A 110 -13.16 -4.49 6.31
CA GLU A 110 -13.84 -3.71 5.28
C GLU A 110 -14.41 -2.43 5.92
N SER A 111 -14.22 -1.31 5.24
CA SER A 111 -14.77 0.00 5.57
C SER A 111 -15.50 0.54 4.33
N MET A 112 -16.23 1.65 4.49
CA MET A 112 -16.81 2.40 3.37
C MET A 112 -15.75 2.76 2.31
N ASP A 113 -14.52 3.01 2.75
CA ASP A 113 -13.42 3.49 1.90
C ASP A 113 -12.63 2.36 1.22
N GLY A 114 -12.83 1.09 1.62
CA GLY A 114 -12.13 -0.02 0.99
C GLY A 114 -12.04 -1.30 1.81
N LEU A 115 -11.26 -2.25 1.28
CA LEU A 115 -10.90 -3.49 1.97
C LEU A 115 -9.41 -3.40 2.31
N TYR A 116 -9.07 -3.52 3.58
CA TYR A 116 -7.71 -3.35 4.07
C TYR A 116 -7.12 -4.70 4.47
N VAL A 117 -5.86 -4.94 4.09
CA VAL A 117 -5.07 -6.10 4.48
C VAL A 117 -3.74 -5.63 5.03
N ILE A 118 -3.64 -5.52 6.36
CA ILE A 118 -2.50 -4.90 7.04
C ILE A 118 -1.77 -5.97 7.86
N PRO A 119 -0.50 -6.28 7.58
CA PRO A 119 0.28 -7.15 8.44
C PRO A 119 0.39 -6.57 9.86
N SER A 120 0.27 -7.41 10.89
CA SER A 120 0.15 -6.94 12.28
C SER A 120 1.44 -6.34 12.84
N ASP A 121 2.58 -6.72 12.26
CA ASP A 121 3.92 -6.23 12.58
C ASP A 121 4.30 -4.93 11.84
N VAL A 122 3.43 -4.42 10.96
CA VAL A 122 3.66 -3.15 10.27
C VAL A 122 3.36 -1.96 11.19
N SER A 123 4.30 -1.02 11.22
CA SER A 123 4.14 0.26 11.90
C SER A 123 3.44 1.30 11.02
N LEU A 124 2.18 1.62 11.33
CA LEU A 124 1.40 2.69 10.66
C LEU A 124 1.93 4.12 10.93
N ASN A 125 2.89 4.28 11.85
CA ASN A 125 3.62 5.55 11.99
C ASN A 125 4.58 5.82 10.81
N LYS A 126 4.91 4.79 10.02
CA LYS A 126 5.83 4.88 8.88
C LYS A 126 5.13 4.72 7.54
N PHE A 127 4.01 4.00 7.50
CA PHE A 127 3.26 3.71 6.29
C PHE A 127 1.88 4.32 6.38
N ASP A 128 1.44 4.91 5.27
CA ASP A 128 0.05 5.28 5.08
C ASP A 128 -0.82 4.01 5.01
N VAL A 129 -1.98 4.03 5.66
CA VAL A 129 -2.92 2.91 5.70
C VAL A 129 -3.47 2.58 4.29
N GLU A 130 -3.56 3.56 3.40
CA GLU A 130 -4.03 3.37 2.04
C GLU A 130 -3.10 2.51 1.19
N LEU A 131 -1.84 2.35 1.60
CA LEU A 131 -0.91 1.39 0.97
C LEU A 131 -1.30 -0.07 1.21
N PHE A 132 -2.33 -0.31 2.04
CA PHE A 132 -2.87 -1.63 2.37
C PHE A 132 -4.34 -1.78 1.94
N ASN A 133 -4.92 -0.79 1.25
CA ASN A 133 -6.27 -0.84 0.70
C ASN A 133 -6.29 -1.63 -0.62
N VAL A 134 -6.62 -2.92 -0.56
CA VAL A 134 -6.52 -3.83 -1.71
C VAL A 134 -7.53 -3.51 -2.82
N LYS A 135 -8.69 -2.94 -2.47
CA LYS A 135 -9.66 -2.44 -3.48
C LYS A 135 -9.08 -1.25 -4.25
N LEU A 136 -8.47 -0.30 -3.54
CA LEU A 136 -7.81 0.86 -4.16
C LEU A 136 -6.66 0.43 -5.05
N LEU A 137 -5.78 -0.45 -4.56
CA LEU A 137 -4.63 -0.95 -5.31
C LEU A 137 -5.06 -1.70 -6.59
N ALA A 138 -6.03 -2.61 -6.50
CA ALA A 138 -6.58 -3.31 -7.66
C ALA A 138 -7.15 -2.34 -8.71
N ARG A 139 -7.89 -1.32 -8.25
CA ARG A 139 -8.44 -0.27 -9.13
C ARG A 139 -7.34 0.52 -9.82
N GLN A 140 -6.30 0.93 -9.09
CA GLN A 140 -5.16 1.67 -9.64
C GLN A 140 -4.39 0.84 -10.67
N MET A 141 -4.14 -0.43 -10.40
CA MET A 141 -3.52 -1.36 -11.36
C MET A 141 -4.33 -1.44 -12.65
N LYS A 142 -5.66 -1.62 -12.56
CA LYS A 142 -6.54 -1.67 -13.72
C LYS A 142 -6.52 -0.36 -14.54
N LEU A 143 -6.53 0.80 -13.87
CA LEU A 143 -6.56 2.10 -14.53
C LEU A 143 -5.22 2.47 -15.18
N THR A 144 -4.12 2.19 -14.50
CA THR A 144 -2.76 2.56 -14.95
C THR A 144 -2.11 1.50 -15.84
N ARG A 145 -2.63 0.27 -15.82
CA ARG A 145 -2.03 -0.92 -16.43
C ARG A 145 -0.64 -1.27 -15.89
N LEU A 146 -0.27 -0.71 -14.73
CA LEU A 146 0.98 -1.00 -14.02
C LEU A 146 0.74 -2.13 -13.03
N ASN A 147 0.77 -3.37 -13.52
CA ASN A 147 0.52 -4.55 -12.69
C ASN A 147 1.81 -5.09 -12.04
N ASP A 148 2.96 -4.62 -12.49
CA ASP A 148 4.30 -5.06 -12.10
C ASP A 148 5.06 -3.99 -11.30
N THR A 149 4.46 -2.81 -11.09
CA THR A 149 5.11 -1.67 -10.45
C THR A 149 4.20 -1.02 -9.42
N LEU A 150 4.62 -1.01 -8.16
CA LEU A 150 4.01 -0.20 -7.11
C LEU A 150 4.71 1.17 -7.04
N ARG A 151 3.94 2.26 -7.13
CA ARG A 151 4.47 3.64 -7.02
C ARG A 151 4.01 4.27 -5.72
N VAL A 152 4.97 4.77 -4.95
CA VAL A 152 4.70 5.44 -3.67
C VAL A 152 5.47 6.75 -3.58
N ILE A 153 4.92 7.69 -2.81
CA ILE A 153 5.63 8.90 -2.40
C ILE A 153 6.29 8.63 -1.06
N VAL A 154 7.56 8.96 -0.95
CA VAL A 154 8.36 8.73 0.25
C VAL A 154 9.02 10.00 0.72
N LYS A 155 9.20 10.09 2.03
CA LYS A 155 9.96 11.13 2.70
C LYS A 155 11.10 10.47 3.47
N PRO A 156 12.37 10.68 3.09
CA PRO A 156 13.49 10.14 3.85
C PRO A 156 13.47 10.62 5.30
N MET A 157 13.93 9.76 6.21
CA MET A 157 14.07 10.07 7.64
C MET A 157 15.06 11.21 7.86
N ARG A 158 15.00 11.84 9.04
CA ARG A 158 15.96 12.89 9.42
C ARG A 158 17.39 12.33 9.33
N GLY A 159 18.28 13.11 8.73
CA GLY A 159 19.69 12.73 8.55
C GLY A 159 20.00 12.03 7.23
N VAL A 160 18.99 11.59 6.47
CA VAL A 160 19.17 10.99 5.13
C VAL A 160 18.79 12.01 4.07
N THR A 161 19.73 12.35 3.17
CA THR A 161 19.44 13.22 2.03
C THR A 161 18.69 12.46 0.93
N LEU A 162 17.96 13.20 0.08
CA LEU A 162 17.29 12.59 -1.08
C LEU A 162 18.26 11.88 -2.01
N GLU A 163 19.47 12.42 -2.18
CA GLU A 163 20.53 11.84 -2.99
C GLU A 163 21.01 10.51 -2.38
N GLN A 164 21.25 10.47 -1.07
CA GLN A 164 21.62 9.24 -0.36
C GLN A 164 20.52 8.17 -0.45
N PHE A 165 19.25 8.58 -0.32
CA PHE A 165 18.10 7.70 -0.47
C PHE A 165 18.05 7.10 -1.89
N ILE A 166 18.15 7.93 -2.93
CA ILE A 166 18.10 7.48 -4.33
C ILE A 166 19.27 6.56 -4.66
N SER A 167 20.49 6.90 -4.23
CA SER A 167 21.67 6.04 -4.40
C SER A 167 21.49 4.71 -3.69
N SER A 168 20.88 4.69 -2.50
CA SER A 168 20.59 3.45 -1.76
C SER A 168 19.58 2.58 -2.51
N VAL A 169 18.47 3.15 -2.99
CA VAL A 169 17.47 2.42 -3.79
C VAL A 169 18.11 1.83 -5.04
N SER A 170 18.91 2.62 -5.77
CA SER A 170 19.60 2.15 -6.98
C SER A 170 20.60 1.03 -6.68
N SER A 171 21.38 1.16 -5.61
CA SER A 171 22.33 0.13 -5.17
C SER A 171 21.62 -1.17 -4.81
N ILE A 172 20.52 -1.09 -4.05
CA ILE A 172 19.75 -2.27 -3.64
C ILE A 172 19.10 -2.93 -4.86
N GLY A 173 18.50 -2.15 -5.77
CA GLY A 173 17.92 -2.66 -7.02
C GLY A 173 18.91 -3.45 -7.87
N LYS A 174 20.16 -2.96 -7.98
CA LYS A 174 21.26 -3.69 -8.65
C LYS A 174 21.62 -4.98 -7.92
N GLU A 175 21.73 -4.94 -6.60
CA GLU A 175 22.07 -6.09 -5.76
C GLU A 175 21.04 -7.21 -5.89
N VAL A 176 19.75 -6.88 -5.76
CA VAL A 176 18.67 -7.86 -5.84
C VAL A 176 18.27 -8.18 -7.27
N LYS A 177 18.82 -7.49 -8.29
CA LYS A 177 18.43 -7.61 -9.70
C LYS A 177 16.93 -7.37 -9.90
N ALA A 178 16.44 -6.23 -9.46
CA ALA A 178 15.06 -5.76 -9.65
C ALA A 178 15.03 -4.30 -10.07
N GLU A 179 14.00 -3.90 -10.82
CA GLU A 179 13.87 -2.57 -11.42
C GLU A 179 13.30 -1.53 -10.42
N HIS A 180 13.94 -1.42 -9.25
CA HIS A 180 13.61 -0.38 -8.28
C HIS A 180 14.24 0.95 -8.68
N TYR A 181 13.44 2.01 -8.71
CA TYR A 181 13.90 3.35 -9.06
C TYR A 181 13.30 4.39 -8.11
N ALA A 182 14.09 5.41 -7.80
CA ALA A 182 13.63 6.57 -7.06
C ALA A 182 14.04 7.87 -7.77
N LYS A 183 13.19 8.89 -7.64
CA LYS A 183 13.43 10.23 -8.19
C LYS A 183 12.92 11.29 -7.24
N ILE A 184 13.68 12.38 -7.13
CA ILE A 184 13.27 13.57 -6.40
C ILE A 184 12.04 14.17 -7.07
N ILE A 185 10.96 14.35 -6.31
CA ILE A 185 9.77 15.07 -6.78
C ILE A 185 9.68 16.46 -6.14
N HIS A 186 10.21 16.65 -4.93
CA HIS A 186 10.19 17.97 -4.28
C HIS A 186 11.32 18.13 -3.26
N LYS A 187 12.38 18.86 -3.61
CA LYS A 187 13.55 19.10 -2.72
C LYS A 187 13.17 19.77 -1.41
N GLY A 188 12.40 20.87 -1.46
CA GLY A 188 12.05 21.65 -0.27
C GLY A 188 11.16 20.94 0.75
N LEU A 189 10.45 19.88 0.35
CA LEU A 189 9.60 19.07 1.22
C LEU A 189 10.28 17.74 1.59
N ASN A 190 11.50 17.52 1.10
CA ASN A 190 12.24 16.28 1.21
C ASN A 190 11.46 15.08 0.65
N LEU A 191 10.88 15.19 -0.55
CA LEU A 191 10.04 14.14 -1.15
C LEU A 191 10.66 13.50 -2.38
N ALA A 192 10.54 12.19 -2.47
CA ALA A 192 10.86 11.38 -3.64
C ALA A 192 9.66 10.51 -4.06
N SER A 193 9.58 10.18 -5.34
CA SER A 193 8.78 9.05 -5.83
C SER A 193 9.65 7.81 -5.82
N LEU A 194 9.11 6.70 -5.34
CA LEU A 194 9.71 5.37 -5.38
C LEU A 194 8.83 4.46 -6.24
N SER A 195 9.38 3.92 -7.32
CA SER A 195 8.78 2.85 -8.11
C SER A 195 9.42 1.52 -7.72
N ILE A 196 8.59 0.56 -7.37
CA ILE A 196 8.99 -0.74 -6.84
C ILE A 196 8.52 -1.81 -7.81
N ASP A 197 9.46 -2.54 -8.41
CA ASP A 197 9.16 -3.78 -9.13
C ASP A 197 8.57 -4.82 -8.17
N VAL A 198 7.32 -5.22 -8.43
CA VAL A 198 6.58 -6.19 -7.61
C VAL A 198 6.45 -7.57 -8.27
N ARG A 199 7.14 -7.83 -9.38
CA ARG A 199 7.18 -9.17 -10.00
C ARG A 199 7.82 -10.21 -9.09
N GLN A 200 8.70 -9.76 -8.20
CA GLN A 200 9.47 -10.56 -7.26
C GLN A 200 9.23 -10.06 -5.83
N PRO A 201 8.13 -10.50 -5.18
CA PRO A 201 7.70 -9.96 -3.88
C PRO A 201 8.75 -10.09 -2.77
N GLU A 202 9.58 -11.13 -2.82
CA GLU A 202 10.69 -11.34 -1.90
C GLU A 202 11.73 -10.21 -1.97
N LYS A 203 11.94 -9.62 -3.16
CA LYS A 203 12.87 -8.50 -3.37
C LYS A 203 12.31 -7.17 -2.89
N VAL A 204 10.98 -7.01 -2.94
CA VAL A 204 10.28 -5.86 -2.34
C VAL A 204 10.56 -5.80 -0.84
N LYS A 205 10.47 -6.95 -0.16
CA LYS A 205 10.80 -7.03 1.27
C LYS A 205 12.26 -6.66 1.54
N VAL A 206 13.21 -7.20 0.76
CA VAL A 206 14.64 -6.87 0.90
C VAL A 206 14.90 -5.39 0.68
N LEU A 207 14.23 -4.77 -0.29
CA LEU A 207 14.30 -3.32 -0.49
C LEU A 207 13.88 -2.61 0.79
N LEU A 208 12.64 -2.83 1.25
CA LEU A 208 12.12 -2.15 2.43
C LEU A 208 12.98 -2.35 3.68
N ASP A 209 13.37 -3.59 3.99
CA ASP A 209 14.16 -3.89 5.18
C ASP A 209 15.46 -3.06 5.20
N LYS A 210 16.09 -2.88 4.04
CA LYS A 210 17.35 -2.12 3.89
C LYS A 210 17.16 -0.60 3.88
N VAL A 211 16.05 -0.08 3.33
CA VAL A 211 15.81 1.38 3.35
C VAL A 211 15.23 1.86 4.67
N MET A 212 14.68 0.97 5.48
CA MET A 212 14.01 1.28 6.75
C MET A 212 14.90 1.12 7.99
N THR A 213 16.09 0.51 7.82
CA THR A 213 17.09 0.28 8.89
C THR A 213 18.23 1.29 8.87
N LYS A 214 18.34 2.12 7.83
CA LYS A 214 19.31 3.21 7.70
C LYS A 214 18.68 4.54 8.07
#